data_AF-A0A957SVG5-F1
#
_entry.id   AF-A0A957SVG5-F1
#
_cell.length_a   1.000
_cell.length_b   1.000
_cell.length_c   1.000
_cell.angle_alpha   90.00
_cell.angle_beta   90.00
_cell.angle_gamma   90.00
#
_symmetry.space_group_name_H-M   'P 1'
#
loop_
_entity.id
_entity.type
_entity.pdbx_description
1 polymer ?
#
loop_
_entity_poly.entity_id
_entity_poly.type
_entity_poly.pdbx_seq_one_letter_code
_entity_poly.pdbx_strand_id
1 'polypeptide(L)' 'MDVNITRAGFHIGFYVSFVSGILLLFLERGTAEFAITALTFAIGLLFLAIVVAVVKWGQWRRRM' A
#
# COMPACT_ATOMS: atom_id res chain seq x y z
N MET A 1 -5.88 -11.03 -14.22
CA MET A 1 -6.43 -9.76 -13.71
C MET A 1 -6.35 -8.75 -14.80
N ASP A 2 -7.46 -8.05 -15.08
CA ASP A 2 -7.45 -6.91 -15.98
C ASP A 2 -6.41 -5.89 -15.52
N VAL A 3 -5.65 -5.34 -16.46
CA VAL A 3 -4.61 -4.33 -16.20
C VAL A 3 -5.18 -3.14 -15.43
N ASN A 4 -6.45 -2.81 -15.67
CA ASN A 4 -7.18 -1.75 -14.99
C ASN A 4 -7.37 -2.02 -13.50
N ILE A 5 -7.65 -3.28 -13.11
CA ILE A 5 -7.82 -3.67 -11.69
C ILE A 5 -6.50 -3.55 -10.94
N THR A 6 -5.40 -4.01 -11.54
CA THR A 6 -4.09 -3.98 -10.87
C THR A 6 -3.54 -2.56 -10.75
N ARG A 7 -3.76 -1.73 -11.78
CA ARG A 7 -3.41 -0.30 -11.76
C ARG A 7 -4.23 0.47 -10.71
N ALA A 8 -5.55 0.23 -10.65
CA ALA A 8 -6.41 0.85 -9.64
C ALA A 8 -6.01 0.43 -8.22
N GLY A 9 -5.76 -0.87 -7.99
CA GLY A 9 -5.27 -1.37 -6.71
C GLY A 9 -3.94 -0.72 -6.31
N PHE A 10 -2.97 -0.60 -7.22
CA PHE A 10 -1.72 0.08 -6.93
C PHE A 10 -1.91 1.55 -6.54
N HIS A 11 -2.73 2.30 -7.28
CA HIS A 11 -3.00 3.71 -6.96
C HIS A 11 -3.67 3.87 -5.58
N ILE A 12 -4.66 3.04 -5.25
CA ILE A 12 -5.33 3.09 -3.95
C ILE A 12 -4.33 2.77 -2.83
N GLY A 13 -3.59 1.66 -2.96
CA GLY A 13 -2.59 1.28 -1.97
C GLY A 13 -1.52 2.34 -1.79
N PHE A 14 -1.04 2.92 -2.89
CA PHE A 14 -0.02 3.96 -2.87
C PHE A 14 -0.54 5.22 -2.18
N TYR A 15 -1.73 5.69 -2.53
CA TYR A 15 -2.33 6.88 -1.93
C TYR A 15 -2.52 6.70 -0.42
N VAL A 16 -3.09 5.58 0.01
CA VAL A 16 -3.32 5.28 1.43
C VAL A 16 -1.99 5.23 2.19
N SER A 17 -0.99 4.49 1.70
CA SER A 17 0.34 4.43 2.33
C SER A 17 1.05 5.77 2.33
N PHE A 18 1.00 6.53 1.24
CA PHE A 18 1.69 7.80 1.14
C PHE A 18 1.10 8.82 2.12
N VAL A 19 -0.22 8.97 2.14
CA VAL A 19 -0.90 9.91 3.04
C VAL A 19 -0.72 9.52 4.50
N SER A 20 -0.93 8.25 4.86
CA SER A 20 -0.73 7.79 6.25
C SER A 20 0.73 7.86 6.70
N GLY A 21 1.68 7.60 5.80
CA GLY A 21 3.11 7.75 6.08
C GLY A 21 3.51 9.20 6.33
N ILE A 22 2.99 10.13 5.53
CA ILE A 22 3.18 11.57 5.77
C ILE A 22 2.56 11.97 7.11
N LEU A 23 1.31 11.55 7.38
CA LEU A 23 0.61 11.90 8.60
C LEU A 23 1.41 11.47 9.84
N LEU A 24 2.00 10.27 9.82
CA LEU A 24 2.82 9.75 10.92
C LEU A 24 4.04 10.60 11.27
N LEU A 25 4.57 11.38 10.31
CA LEU A 25 5.70 12.28 10.57
C LEU A 25 5.26 13.53 11.35
N PHE A 26 3.99 13.92 11.25
CA PHE A 26 3.44 15.11 11.90
C PHE A 26 2.61 14.79 13.15
N LEU A 27 2.29 13.51 13.38
CA LEU A 27 1.44 13.11 14.50
C LEU A 27 2.23 12.84 15.77
N GLU A 28 1.68 13.31 16.89
CA GLU A 28 2.32 13.20 18.19
C GLU A 28 2.27 11.76 18.72
N ARG A 29 3.43 11.27 19.15
CA ARG A 29 3.60 9.88 19.61
C ARG A 29 2.90 9.68 20.95
N GLY A 30 2.15 8.58 21.10
CA GLY A 30 1.43 8.25 22.34
C GLY A 30 -0.07 8.56 22.30
N THR A 31 -0.58 9.08 21.18
CA THR A 31 -2.01 9.28 20.95
C THR A 31 -2.65 8.05 20.30
N ALA A 32 -3.96 7.88 20.48
CA ALA A 32 -4.74 6.84 19.79
C ALA A 32 -4.68 7.02 18.26
N GLU A 33 -4.64 8.27 17.80
CA GLU A 33 -4.55 8.60 16.37
C GLU A 33 -3.23 8.12 15.77
N PHE A 34 -2.12 8.18 16.52
CA PHE A 34 -0.83 7.66 16.07
C PHE A 34 -0.88 6.14 15.89
N ALA A 35 -1.46 5.42 16.85
CA ALA A 35 -1.58 3.97 16.78
C ALA A 35 -2.41 3.52 15.56
N ILE A 36 -3.55 4.17 15.32
CA ILE A 36 -4.43 3.83 14.20
C ILE A 36 -3.76 4.18 12.88
N THR A 37 -3.14 5.36 12.77
CA THR A 37 -2.44 5.78 11.55
C THR A 37 -1.25 4.85 11.23
N ALA A 38 -0.51 4.41 12.26
CA ALA A 38 0.58 3.44 12.10
C ALA A 38 0.06 2.09 11.58
N LEU A 39 -1.07 1.61 12.11
CA LEU A 39 -1.71 0.38 11.64
C LEU A 39 -2.19 0.52 10.19
N THR A 40 -2.85 1.64 9.85
CA THR A 40 -3.30 1.94 8.48
C THR A 40 -2.13 1.98 7.51
N PHE A 41 -1.02 2.61 7.90
CA PHE A 41 0.19 2.65 7.09
C PHE A 41 0.77 1.24 6.84
N ALA A 42 0.84 0.42 7.90
CA ALA A 42 1.31 -0.96 7.79
C ALA A 42 0.42 -1.81 6.86
N ILE A 43 -0.90 -1.69 6.98
CA ILE A 43 -1.86 -2.38 6.11
C ILE A 43 -1.72 -1.91 4.66
N GLY A 44 -1.59 -0.60 4.44
CA GLY A 44 -1.37 -0.03 3.11
C GLY A 44 -0.10 -0.58 2.46
N LEU A 45 1.01 -0.64 3.20
CA LEU A 45 2.27 -1.19 2.71
C LEU A 45 2.14 -2.68 2.37
N LEU A 46 1.47 -3.45 3.22
CA LEU A 46 1.24 -4.87 2.98
C LEU A 46 0.39 -5.10 1.73
N PHE A 47 -0.68 -4.31 1.56
CA PHE A 47 -1.51 -4.35 0.36
C PHE A 47 -0.70 -3.99 -0.90
N LEU A 48 0.11 -2.93 -0.84
CA LEU A 48 0.98 -2.53 -1.94
C LEU A 48 1.97 -3.65 -2.31
N ALA A 49 2.57 -4.29 -1.30
CA ALA A 49 3.49 -5.41 -1.49
C ALA A 49 2.81 -6.60 -2.20
N ILE A 50 1.57 -6.92 -1.82
CA ILE A 50 0.78 -7.97 -2.48
C ILE A 50 0.51 -7.60 -3.94
N VAL A 51 0.06 -6.37 -4.22
CA VAL A 51 -0.19 -5.91 -5.60
C VAL A 51 1.08 -6.01 -6.45
N VAL A 52 2.22 -5.56 -5.92
CA VAL A 52 3.52 -5.65 -6.60
C VAL A 52 3.92 -7.11 -6.83
N ALA A 53 3.74 -7.99 -5.83
CA ALA A 53 4.04 -9.42 -5.96
C ALA A 53 3.20 -10.08 -7.06
N VAL A 54 1.89 -9.78 -7.12
CA VAL A 54 0.99 -10.29 -8.15
C VAL A 54 1.39 -9.80 -9.54
N VAL A 55 1.73 -8.51 -9.68
CA VAL A 55 2.22 -7.95 -10.95
C VAL A 55 3.51 -8.64 -11.38
N LYS A 56 4.47 -8.79 -10.45
CA LYS A 56 5.76 -9.41 -10.73
C LYS A 56 5.61 -10.88 -11.13
N TRP A 57 4.74 -11.62 -10.46
CA TRP A 57 4.42 -13.01 -10.82
C TRP A 57 3.78 -13.10 -12.21
N GLY A 58 2.82 -12.21 -12.51
CA GLY A 58 2.17 -12.16 -13.82
C GLY A 58 3.11 -11.75 -14.96
N GLN A 59 4.10 -10.88 -14.69
CA GLN A 59 5.17 -10.53 -15.62
C GLN A 59 6.12 -11.71 -15.86
N TRP A 60 6.53 -12.38 -14.78
CA TRP A 60 7.45 -13.52 -14.83
C TRP A 60 6.87 -14.68 -15.65
N ARG A 61 5.59 -14.99 -15.45
CA ARG A 61 4.88 -16.04 -16.20
C ARG A 61 4.67 -15.73 -17.69
N ARG A 62 4.79 -14.48 -18.13
CA ARG A 62 4.75 -14.12 -19.57
C ARG A 62 6.12 -14.16 -20.26
N ARG A 63 7.21 -14.25 -19.49
CA ARG A 63 8.59 -14.30 -20.01
C ARG A 63 9.11 -15.73 -20.17
N MET A 64 8.45 -16.72 -19.57
CA MET A 64 8.65 -18.16 -19.82
C MET A 64 7.62 -18.63 -20.84
#